data_AF-A0A1G9GK94-F1
#
_entry.id   AF-A0A1G9GK94-F1
#
_cell.length_a   1.000
_cell.length_b   1.000
_cell.length_c   1.000
_cell.angle_alpha   90.00
_cell.angle_beta   90.00
_cell.angle_gamma   90.00
#
_symmetry.space_group_name_H-M   'P 1'
#
loop_
_entity.id
_entity.type
_entity.pdbx_description
1 polymer ?
#
loop_
_entity_poly.entity_id
_entity_poly.type
_entity_poly.pdbx_seq_one_letter_code
_entity_poly.pdbx_strand_id
1 'polypeptide(L)'
;MWEISMDIIDLSKKSISGKIFNSKTKEPLINAKLTLSVEQNGSTKKIALISNENGIYQAELNGKLKKIEVEYIAYRNLKIDVEKL
;
A
#
# COMPACT_ATOMS: atom_id res chain seq x y z
N MET A 1 14.42 -3.04 14.89
CA MET A 1 13.99 -2.44 13.60
C MET A 1 12.48 -2.28 13.65
N TRP A 2 11.93 -1.16 13.21
CA TRP A 2 10.48 -0.94 13.26
C TRP A 2 9.77 -1.70 12.12
N GLU A 3 8.49 -1.98 12.33
CA GLU A 3 7.66 -2.76 11.40
C GLU A 3 6.46 -1.96 10.93
N ILE A 4 6.16 -2.07 9.64
CA ILE A 4 5.01 -1.45 8.99
C ILE A 4 3.86 -2.46 9.00
N SER A 5 2.68 -2.01 9.43
CA SER A 5 1.41 -2.69 9.21
C SER A 5 0.52 -1.83 8.32
N MET A 6 -0.46 -2.46 7.69
CA MET A 6 -1.48 -1.74 6.96
C MET A 6 -2.83 -2.45 7.04
N ASP A 7 -3.89 -1.65 7.00
CA ASP A 7 -5.25 -2.11 6.79
C ASP A 7 -5.69 -1.73 5.39
N ILE A 8 -6.34 -2.66 4.70
CA ILE A 8 -7.04 -2.41 3.44
C ILE A 8 -8.52 -2.25 3.77
N ILE A 9 -9.04 -1.03 3.63
CA ILE A 9 -10.41 -0.68 4.00
C ILE A 9 -11.34 -0.89 2.80
N ASP A 10 -10.91 -0.47 1.61
CA ASP A 10 -11.61 -0.72 0.36
C ASP A 10 -10.63 -1.34 -0.64
N LEU A 11 -11.06 -2.42 -1.30
CA LEU A 11 -10.37 -3.04 -2.41
C LEU A 11 -11.40 -3.49 -3.45
N SER A 12 -11.45 -2.75 -4.55
CA SER A 12 -12.31 -3.04 -5.68
C SER A 12 -11.49 -3.11 -6.96
N LYS A 13 -12.13 -3.45 -8.09
CA LYS A 13 -11.48 -3.37 -9.41
C LYS A 13 -11.11 -1.94 -9.82
N LYS A 14 -11.68 -0.93 -9.16
CA LYS A 14 -11.58 0.50 -9.53
C LYS A 14 -10.79 1.33 -8.52
N SER A 15 -10.63 0.84 -7.30
CA SER A 15 -10.06 1.61 -6.19
C SER A 15 -9.39 0.71 -5.17
N ILE A 16 -8.41 1.28 -4.47
CA ILE A 16 -7.92 0.77 -3.20
C ILE A 16 -7.76 1.94 -2.23
N SER A 17 -8.16 1.74 -0.98
CA SER A 17 -7.84 2.67 0.11
C SER A 17 -7.58 1.94 1.42
N GLY A 18 -6.91 2.63 2.33
CA GLY A 18 -6.57 2.05 3.62
C GLY A 18 -5.68 2.95 4.45
N LYS A 19 -5.07 2.35 5.47
CA LYS A 19 -4.22 3.05 6.44
C LYS A 19 -2.91 2.31 6.64
N ILE A 20 -1.81 3.04 6.73
CA ILE A 20 -0.47 2.54 7.02
C ILE A 20 -0.07 3.06 8.41
N PHE A 21 0.42 2.16 9.26
CA PHE A 21 0.76 2.48 10.64
C PHE A 21 1.92 1.62 11.16
N ASN A 22 2.54 2.07 12.24
CA ASN A 22 3.52 1.29 12.97
C ASN A 22 2.87 0.05 13.59
N SER A 23 3.39 -1.15 13.31
CA SER A 23 2.79 -2.41 13.79
C SER A 23 2.61 -2.46 15.32
N LYS A 24 3.54 -1.84 16.06
CA LYS A 24 3.60 -1.88 17.53
C LYS A 24 2.85 -0.72 18.19
N THR A 25 3.11 0.52 17.78
CA THR A 25 2.51 1.71 18.43
C THR A 25 1.13 2.06 17.88
N LYS A 26 0.76 1.51 16.71
CA LYS A 26 -0.45 1.86 15.96
C LYS A 26 -0.52 3.33 15.51
N GLU A 27 0.58 4.05 15.64
CA GLU A 27 0.69 5.42 15.15
C GLU A 27 0.68 5.44 13.61
N PRO A 28 -0.01 6.39 12.98
CA PRO A 28 -0.04 6.52 11.53
C PRO A 28 1.35 6.85 10.98
N LEU A 29 1.73 6.21 9.87
CA LEU A 29 2.97 6.56 9.17
C LEU A 29 2.68 7.63 8.12
N ILE A 30 3.05 8.86 8.44
CA ILE A 30 2.93 10.03 7.57
C ILE A 30 4.01 9.99 6.51
N ASN A 31 3.65 10.23 5.25
CA ASN A 31 4.56 10.21 4.11
C ASN A 31 5.17 8.83 3.80
N ALA A 32 4.49 7.74 4.15
CA ALA A 32 4.90 6.41 3.73
C ALA A 32 4.70 6.25 2.22
N LYS A 33 5.73 5.74 1.54
CA LYS A 33 5.71 5.54 0.09
C LYS A 33 5.07 4.18 -0.20
N LEU A 34 4.00 4.19 -0.98
CA LEU A 34 3.29 2.99 -1.41
C LEU A 34 3.50 2.79 -2.91
N THR A 35 3.87 1.58 -3.32
CA THR A 35 3.94 1.18 -4.72
C THR A 35 2.97 0.02 -4.97
N LEU A 36 2.02 0.23 -5.87
CA LEU A 36 1.03 -0.75 -6.28
C LEU A 36 1.42 -1.31 -7.65
N SER A 37 1.54 -2.63 -7.78
CA SER A 37 1.69 -3.30 -9.08
C SER A 37 0.32 -3.77 -9.56
N VAL A 38 -0.12 -3.25 -10.70
CA VAL A 38 -1.44 -3.48 -11.28
C VAL A 38 -1.28 -4.11 -12.66
N GLU A 39 -1.92 -5.25 -12.89
CA GLU A 39 -1.99 -5.88 -14.20
C GLU A 39 -3.10 -5.24 -15.03
N GLN A 40 -2.72 -4.67 -16.17
CA GLN A 40 -3.60 -4.03 -17.14
C GLN A 40 -3.22 -4.47 -18.55
N ASN A 41 -4.16 -5.06 -19.28
CA ASN A 41 -4.01 -5.47 -20.69
C ASN A 41 -2.75 -6.32 -20.95
N GLY A 42 -2.45 -7.28 -20.06
CA GLY A 42 -1.28 -8.16 -20.18
C GLY A 42 0.06 -7.52 -19.82
N SER A 43 0.06 -6.29 -19.30
CA SER A 43 1.25 -5.59 -18.80
C SER A 43 1.10 -5.23 -17.33
N THR A 44 2.21 -5.17 -16.59
CA THR A 44 2.22 -4.68 -15.20
C THR A 44 2.58 -3.20 -15.17
N LYS A 45 1.68 -2.37 -14.64
CA LYS A 45 1.92 -0.96 -14.34
C LYS A 45 2.17 -0.77 -12.85
N LYS A 46 2.99 0.23 -12.53
CA LYS A 46 3.25 0.64 -11.14
C LYS A 46 2.61 1.99 -10.87
N ILE A 47 1.87 2.08 -9.76
CA ILE A 47 1.32 3.33 -9.24
C ILE A 47 2.06 3.64 -7.95
N ALA A 48 2.68 4.81 -7.86
CA ALA A 48 3.34 5.29 -6.65
C ALA A 48 2.49 6.38 -6.00
N LEU A 49 2.28 6.28 -4.69
CA LEU A 49 1.56 7.27 -3.90
C LEU A 49 2.17 7.39 -2.50
N ILE A 50 1.74 8.42 -1.78
CA ILE A 50 2.24 8.77 -0.45
C ILE A 50 1.05 8.86 0.51
N SER A 51 1.18 8.30 1.71
CA SER A 51 0.15 8.45 2.74
C SER A 51 0.12 9.86 3.33
N ASN A 52 -1.07 10.32 3.70
CA ASN A 52 -1.26 11.63 4.33
C ASN A 52 -0.88 11.64 5.83
N GLU A 53 -1.13 12.76 6.51
CA GLU A 53 -0.89 12.98 7.95
C GLU A 53 -1.58 11.97 8.89
N ASN A 54 -2.63 11.29 8.40
CA ASN A 54 -3.34 10.26 9.14
C ASN A 54 -2.92 8.84 8.71
N GLY A 55 -1.85 8.72 7.91
CA GLY A 55 -1.39 7.45 7.35
C GLY A 55 -2.34 6.88 6.29
N ILE A 56 -3.31 7.64 5.81
CA ILE A 56 -4.33 7.19 4.86
C ILE A 56 -3.74 7.23 3.46
N TYR A 57 -4.02 6.19 2.68
CA TYR A 57 -3.71 6.12 1.26
C TYR A 57 -4.98 5.81 0.45
N GLN A 58 -5.03 6.32 -0.78
CA GLN A 58 -6.10 6.04 -1.72
C GLN A 58 -5.56 6.12 -3.15
N ALA A 59 -5.91 5.15 -3.98
CA ALA A 59 -5.56 5.13 -5.40
C ALA A 59 -6.70 4.56 -6.23
N GLU A 60 -6.88 5.10 -7.44
CA GLU A 60 -7.68 4.47 -8.46
C GLU A 60 -6.90 3.31 -9.10
N LEU A 61 -7.60 2.22 -9.37
CA LEU A 61 -7.07 1.05 -10.04
C LEU A 61 -7.70 0.95 -11.43
N ASN A 62 -6.86 0.74 -12.43
CA ASN A 62 -7.29 0.40 -13.78
C ASN A 62 -6.71 -0.96 -14.17
N GLY A 63 -7.16 -2.00 -13.47
CA GLY A 63 -6.66 -3.36 -13.64
C GLY A 63 -6.72 -4.18 -12.36
N LYS A 64 -6.11 -5.37 -12.38
CA LYS A 64 -6.06 -6.28 -11.22
C LYS A 64 -4.84 -5.94 -10.37
N LEU A 65 -5.04 -5.61 -9.09
CA LEU A 65 -3.94 -5.44 -8.15
C LEU A 65 -3.22 -6.77 -7.90
N LYS A 66 -1.89 -6.75 -7.96
CA LYS A 66 -1.02 -7.93 -7.80
C LYS A 66 -0.14 -7.84 -6.58
N LYS A 67 0.43 -6.67 -6.34
CA LYS A 67 1.42 -6.47 -5.28
C LYS A 67 1.30 -5.09 -4.66
N ILE A 68 1.54 -5.02 -3.36
CA ILE A 68 1.67 -3.79 -2.59
C ILE A 68 3.06 -3.79 -1.96
N GLU A 69 3.80 -2.70 -2.11
CA GLU A 69 5.06 -2.47 -1.42
C GLU A 69 4.99 -1.16 -0.65
N VAL A 70 5.37 -1.17 0.63
CA VAL A 70 5.40 0.01 1.50
C VAL A 70 6.81 0.24 2.02
N GLU A 71 7.28 1.47 1.88
CA GLU A 71 8.60 1.91 2.34
C GLU A 71 8.45 3.07 3.32
N TYR A 72 9.18 3.01 4.44
CA TYR A 72 9.25 4.08 5.42
C TYR A 72 10.61 4.13 6.11
N ILE A 73 11.11 5.34 6.37
CA ILE A 73 12.48 5.55 6.86
C ILE A 73 12.72 4.83 8.20
N ALA A 74 13.78 4.01 8.26
CA ALA A 74 14.15 3.18 9.41
C ALA A 74 13.18 2.03 9.77
N TYR A 75 12.28 1.67 8.85
CA TYR A 75 11.39 0.52 8.97
C TYR A 75 11.78 -0.57 7.97
N ARG A 76 11.47 -1.82 8.30
CA ARG A 76 11.51 -2.90 7.30
C ARG A 76 10.38 -2.68 6.28
N ASN A 77 10.71 -2.76 5.00
CA ASN A 77 9.71 -2.65 3.92
C ASN A 77 8.66 -3.74 4.05
N LEU A 78 7.39 -3.35 3.93
CA LEU A 78 6.27 -4.29 3.84
C LEU A 78 6.05 -4.65 2.37
N LYS A 79 5.94 -5.95 2.07
CA LYS A 79 5.66 -6.47 0.74
C LYS A 79 4.52 -7.47 0.84
N ILE A 80 3.43 -7.19 0.15
CA ILE A 80 2.23 -8.05 0.11
C ILE A 80 2.05 -8.50 -1.33
N ASP A 81 2.05 -9.81 -1.52
CA ASP A 81 1.67 -10.45 -2.77
C ASP A 81 0.18 -10.79 -2.67
N VAL A 82 -0.66 -9.97 -3.32
CA VAL A 82 -2.12 -10.05 -3.19
C VAL A 82 -2.66 -11.35 -3.79
N GLU A 83 -1.92 -11.97 -4.71
CA GLU A 83 -2.31 -13.25 -5.29
C GLU A 83 -2.06 -14.45 -4.36
N LYS A 84 -1.41 -14.22 -3.21
CA LYS A 84 -1.12 -15.25 -2.19
C LYS A 84 -1.92 -15.08 -0.89
N LEU A 85 -2.88 -14.16 -0.87
CA LEU A 85 -3.86 -13.99 0.20
C LEU A 85 -5.04 -14.94 -0.02
#